data_AF-A0A1M5U285-F1
#
_entry.id   AF-A0A1M5U285-F1
#
_cell.length_a   1.000
_cell.length_b   1.000
_cell.length_c   1.000
_cell.angle_alpha   90.00
_cell.angle_beta   90.00
_cell.angle_gamma   90.00
#
_symmetry.space_group_name_H-M   'P 1'
#
loop_
_entity.id
_entity.type
_entity.pdbx_description
1 polymer ?
#
loop_
_entity_poly.entity_id
_entity_poly.type
_entity_poly.pdbx_seq_one_letter_code
_entity_poly.pdbx_strand_id
1 'polypeptide(L)' 'MSEKKMDNVRAIMALNDMKVYANSRALDALNYAIAVLEKLEESGIKQPLASLEKEP' A
#
# COMPACT_ATOMS: atom_id res chain seq x y z
N MET A 1 -9.64 5.97 19.85
CA MET A 1 -9.17 4.78 19.10
C MET A 1 -7.81 5.14 18.55
N SER A 2 -6.74 4.41 18.87
CA SER A 2 -5.47 4.61 18.16
C SER A 2 -5.73 4.24 16.70
N GLU A 3 -5.73 5.24 15.82
CA GLU A 3 -5.63 4.99 14.38
C GLU A 3 -4.41 4.10 14.18
N LYS A 4 -4.66 2.84 13.83
CA LYS A 4 -3.60 1.91 13.48
C LYS A 4 -2.89 2.53 12.28
N LYS A 5 -1.72 3.13 12.49
CA LYS A 5 -0.91 3.72 11.41
C LYS A 5 -0.86 2.75 10.23
N MET A 6 -1.19 3.25 9.05
CA MET A 6 -1.12 2.49 7.81
C MET A 6 0.35 2.31 7.43
N ASP A 7 0.76 1.07 7.22
CA ASP A 7 2.06 0.67 6.69
C ASP A 7 1.86 -0.13 5.40
N ASN A 8 2.95 -0.41 4.67
CA ASN A 8 2.85 -1.14 3.41
C ASN A 8 2.14 -2.48 3.57
N VAL A 9 2.46 -3.23 4.63
CA VAL A 9 1.90 -4.57 4.89
C VAL A 9 0.38 -4.50 5.04
N ARG A 10 -0.12 -3.57 5.86
CA ARG A 10 -1.57 -3.38 6.05
C ARG A 10 -2.25 -2.90 4.78
N ALA A 11 -1.62 -2.02 4.01
CA ALA A 11 -2.15 -1.56 2.74
C ALA A 11 -2.22 -2.71 1.72
N ILE A 12 -1.18 -3.53 1.61
CA ILE A 12 -1.15 -4.72 0.73
C ILE A 12 -2.26 -5.71 1.10
N MET A 13 -2.47 -5.98 2.39
CA MET A 13 -3.57 -6.85 2.84
C MET A 13 -4.93 -6.31 2.39
N ALA A 14 -5.22 -5.04 2.68
CA ALA A 14 -6.49 -4.42 2.29
C ALA A 14 -6.70 -4.40 0.77
N LEU A 15 -5.65 -4.11 0.00
CA LEU A 15 -5.71 -4.11 -1.46
C LEU A 15 -5.96 -5.51 -2.03
N ASN A 16 -5.37 -6.55 -1.43
CA ASN A 16 -5.64 -7.93 -1.84
C ASN A 16 -7.08 -8.35 -1.56
N ASP A 17 -7.65 -7.95 -0.43
CA ASP A 17 -9.07 -8.20 -0.12
C ASP A 17 -9.99 -7.51 -1.15
N MET A 18 -9.64 -6.30 -1.59
CA MET A 18 -10.41 -5.55 -2.58
C MET A 18 -10.42 -6.19 -3.98
N LYS A 19 -9.40 -6.99 -4.34
CA LYS A 19 -9.33 -7.64 -5.66
C LYS A 19 -10.51 -8.56 -5.94
N VAL A 20 -11.13 -9.13 -4.89
CA VAL A 20 -12.32 -10.01 -5.01
C VAL A 20 -13.52 -9.30 -5.64
N TYR A 21 -13.61 -7.99 -5.49
CA TYR A 21 -14.76 -7.18 -5.93
C TYR A 21 -14.43 -6.28 -7.13
N ALA A 22 -13.20 -6.31 -7.63
CA ALA A 22 -12.71 -5.40 -8.65
C ALA A 22 -13.00 -5.90 -10.09
N ASN A 23 -13.33 -4.97 -10.98
CA ASN A 23 -13.35 -5.25 -12.42
C ASN A 23 -11.92 -5.36 -12.98
N SER A 24 -11.76 -5.85 -14.21
CA SER A 24 -10.45 -6.11 -14.84
C SER A 24 -9.52 -4.88 -14.85
N ARG A 25 -10.04 -3.69 -15.17
CA ARG A 25 -9.25 -2.46 -15.17
C ARG A 25 -8.80 -2.06 -13.76
N ALA A 26 -9.66 -2.23 -12.77
CA ALA A 26 -9.32 -1.98 -11.37
C ALA A 26 -8.32 -3.00 -10.83
N LEU A 27 -8.40 -4.27 -11.27
CA LEU A 27 -7.44 -5.32 -10.94
C LEU A 27 -6.00 -4.95 -11.34
N ASP A 28 -5.80 -4.43 -12.55
CA ASP A 28 -4.47 -4.00 -13.01
C ASP A 28 -3.90 -2.87 -12.13
N ALA A 29 -4.73 -1.88 -11.80
CA ALA A 29 -4.34 -0.78 -10.91
C ALA A 29 -4.00 -1.28 -9.50
N LEU A 30 -4.81 -2.20 -8.95
CA LEU A 30 -4.57 -2.81 -7.64
C LEU A 30 -3.26 -3.62 -7.63
N ASN A 31 -3.03 -4.43 -8.66
CA ASN A 31 -1.80 -5.21 -8.79
C ASN A 31 -0.56 -4.31 -8.86
N TYR A 32 -0.63 -3.23 -9.65
CA TYR A 32 0.45 -2.25 -9.72
C TYR A 32 0.72 -1.60 -8.36
N ALA A 33 -0.32 -1.15 -7.65
CA ALA A 33 -0.18 -0.54 -6.33
C ALA A 33 0.45 -1.50 -5.31
N ILE A 34 0.04 -2.77 -5.30
CA ILE A 34 0.63 -3.81 -4.45
C ILE A 34 2.13 -3.97 -4.75
N ALA A 35 2.49 -4.11 -6.04
CA ALA A 35 3.89 -4.29 -6.43
C ALA A 35 4.78 -3.09 -6.05
N VAL A 36 4.24 -1.87 -6.06
CA VAL A 36 4.96 -0.67 -5.58
C VAL A 36 5.20 -0.77 -4.07
N LEU A 37 4.18 -1.11 -3.28
CA LEU A 37 4.29 -1.21 -1.83
C LEU A 37 5.24 -2.34 -1.40
N GLU A 38 5.25 -3.46 -2.11
CA GLU A 38 6.20 -4.57 -1.89
C GLU A 38 7.65 -4.10 -2.09
N LYS A 39 7.94 -3.42 -3.20
CA LYS A 39 9.28 -2.88 -3.46
C LYS A 39 9.72 -1.83 -2.44
N LEU A 40 8.79 -1.01 -1.95
CA LEU A 40 9.07 -0.04 -0.90
C LEU A 40 9.42 -0.74 0.43
N GLU A 41 8.69 -1.80 0.78
CA GLU A 41 8.99 -2.61 1.97
C GLU A 41 10.35 -3.30 1.85
N GLU A 42 10.65 -3.90 0.69
CA GLU A 42 11.97 -4.51 0.37
C GLU A 42 13.11 -3.49 0.46
N SER A 43 12.83 -2.23 0.11
CA SER A 43 13.78 -1.12 0.22
C SER A 43 13.87 -0.51 1.64
N GLY A 44 13.13 -1.06 2.61
CA GLY A 44 13.12 -0.61 4.00
C GLY A 44 12.20 0.59 4.29
N ILE A 45 11.42 1.07 3.33
CA ILE A 45 10.51 2.22 3.46
C ILE A 45 9.13 1.73 3.92
N LYS A 46 8.94 1.53 5.21
CA LYS A 46 7.72 0.91 5.78
C LYS A 46 6.47 1.81 5.82
N GLN A 47 6.68 3.13 5.86
CA GLN A 47 5.63 4.14 5.96
C GLN A 47 5.88 5.26 4.95
N PRO A 48 5.71 5.00 3.64
CA PRO A 48 6.15 5.89 2.58
C PRO A 48 5.58 7.32 2.69
N LEU A 49 4.30 7.47 3.05
CA LEU A 49 3.69 8.78 3.20
C LEU A 49 4.30 9.59 4.36
N ALA A 50 4.53 8.97 5.52
CA ALA A 50 5.15 9.64 6.66
C ALA A 50 6.65 9.96 6.42
N SER A 51 7.32 9.21 5.53
CA SER A 51 8.70 9.49 5.12
C SER A 51 8.80 10.70 4.18
N LEU A 52 7.76 10.98 3.39
CA LEU A 52 7.72 12.11 2.45
C LEU A 52 7.32 13.43 3.12
N GLU A 53 6.60 13.39 4.25
CA GLU A 53 6.21 14.57 5.02
C GLU A 53 7.37 15.19 5.85
N LYS A 54 8.61 14.72 5.67
CA LYS A 54 9.79 15.14 6.45
C LYS A 54 10.71 16.16 5.76
N GLU A 55 10.28 16.83 4.69
CA GLU A 55 10.98 18.02 4.19
C GLU A 55 10.19 19.30 4.53
N PRO A 56 10.75 20.23 5.33
CA PRO A 56 10.21 21.58 5.52
C PRO A 56 10.46 22.50 4.32
#